data_AF-A0A953ALU3-F1
#
_entry.id   AF-A0A953ALU3-F1
#
_cell.length_a   1.000
_cell.length_b   1.000
_cell.length_c   1.000
_cell.angle_alpha   90.00
_cell.angle_beta   90.00
_cell.angle_gamma   90.00
#
_symmetry.space_group_name_H-M   'P 1'
#
loop_
_entity.id
_entity.type
_entity.pdbx_description
1 polymer ?
#
loop_
_entity_poly.entity_id
_entity_poly.type
_entity_poly.pdbx_seq_one_letter_code
_entity_poly.pdbx_strand_id
1 'polypeptide(L)' 'MADTIDLSKLDKRTVDRYIQMGLVNEKDWEKYIKSLPDLSDKCEPISTKMFEDEEEEAVGGAEPAETATATE' A
#
# COMPACT_ATOMS: atom_id res chain seq x y z
N MET A 1 -21.22 -14.04 17.70
CA MET A 1 -20.03 -14.49 18.45
C MET A 1 -18.94 -13.52 18.06
N ALA A 2 -18.30 -12.84 19.01
CA ALA A 2 -17.31 -11.82 18.67
C ALA A 2 -16.19 -12.49 17.87
N ASP A 3 -16.10 -12.15 16.59
CA ASP A 3 -15.01 -12.60 15.74
C ASP A 3 -13.72 -12.19 16.44
N THR A 4 -12.96 -13.18 16.90
CA THR A 4 -11.68 -12.97 17.57
C THR A 4 -10.77 -12.29 16.57
N ILE A 5 -10.58 -10.99 16.74
CA ILE A 5 -9.83 -10.17 15.78
C ILE A 5 -8.39 -10.68 15.77
N ASP A 6 -7.95 -11.13 14.59
CA ASP A 6 -6.61 -11.64 14.39
C ASP A 6 -5.62 -10.47 14.29
N LEU A 7 -4.83 -10.25 15.35
CA LEU A 7 -3.86 -9.16 15.42
C LEU A 7 -2.78 -9.23 14.33
N SER A 8 -2.55 -10.42 13.74
CA SER A 8 -1.57 -10.58 12.66
C SER A 8 -2.02 -9.99 11.32
N LYS A 9 -3.34 -9.80 11.15
CA LYS A 9 -3.94 -9.25 9.93
C LYS A 9 -4.26 -7.77 10.03
N LEU A 10 -3.93 -7.13 11.15
CA LEU A 10 -4.21 -5.71 11.36
C LEU A 10 -2.98 -4.87 11.04
N ASP A 11 -3.18 -3.84 10.24
CA ASP A 11 -2.20 -2.77 10.07
C ASP A 11 -2.26 -1.79 11.25
N LYS A 12 -1.18 -1.04 11.45
CA LYS A 12 -1.01 -0.12 12.57
C LYS A 12 -2.20 0.84 12.74
N ARG A 13 -2.72 1.42 11.65
CA ARG A 13 -3.84 2.38 11.71
C ARG A 13 -5.13 1.71 12.16
N THR A 14 -5.39 0.50 11.69
CA THR A 14 -6.59 -0.24 12.08
C THR A 14 -6.52 -0.67 13.53
N VAL A 15 -5.34 -1.07 14.02
CA VAL A 15 -5.16 -1.36 15.45
C VAL A 15 -5.42 -0.14 16.31
N ASP A 16 -4.82 1.01 15.98
CA ASP A 16 -4.99 2.25 16.74
C ASP A 16 -6.48 2.65 16.81
N ARG A 17 -7.19 2.51 15.67
CA ARG A 17 -8.64 2.74 15.61
C ARG A 17 -9.41 1.73 16.47
N TYR A 18 -9.06 0.45 16.44
CA TYR A 18 -9.75 -0.59 17.21
C TYR A 18 -9.50 -0.49 18.70
N ILE A 19 -8.33 0.00 19.12
CA ILE A 19 -8.05 0.35 20.51
C ILE A 19 -8.97 1.49 20.96
N GLN A 20 -9.11 2.55 20.15
CA GLN A 20 -10.03 3.66 20.45
C GLN A 20 -11.51 3.21 20.52
N MET A 21 -11.88 2.22 19.70
CA MET A 21 -13.24 1.65 19.69
C MET A 21 -13.46 0.58 20.78
N GLY A 22 -12.42 0.21 21.56
CA GLY A 22 -12.49 -0.82 22.60
C GLY A 22 -12.60 -2.25 22.06
N LEU A 23 -12.33 -2.45 20.76
CA LEU A 23 -12.36 -3.75 20.08
C LEU A 23 -11.06 -4.53 20.28
N VAL A 24 -9.94 -3.83 20.49
CA VAL A 24 -8.62 -4.41 20.73
C VAL A 24 -8.07 -3.86 22.05
N ASN A 25 -7.49 -4.74 22.86
CA ASN A 25 -6.83 -4.36 24.10
C ASN A 25 -5.39 -3.91 23.81
N GLU A 26 -5.05 -2.70 24.22
CA GLU A 26 -3.73 -2.07 24.01
C GLU A 26 -2.60 -2.96 24.53
N LYS A 27 -2.79 -3.59 25.70
CA LYS A 27 -1.78 -4.46 26.32
C LYS A 27 -1.49 -5.72 25.50
N ASP A 28 -2.49 -6.24 24.80
CA ASP A 28 -2.35 -7.47 24.03
C ASP A 28 -1.71 -7.17 22.67
N TRP A 29 -2.00 -6.00 22.08
CA TRP A 29 -1.27 -5.47 20.94
C TRP A 29 0.21 -5.24 21.24
N GLU A 30 0.54 -4.61 22.38
CA GLU A 30 1.94 -4.41 22.77
C GLU A 30 2.71 -5.72 22.94
N LYS A 31 2.10 -6.73 23.58
CA LYS A 31 2.71 -8.06 23.71
C LYS A 31 2.93 -8.71 22.35
N TYR A 32 1.96 -8.59 21.45
CA TYR A 32 2.08 -9.12 20.09
C TYR A 32 3.25 -8.47 19.34
N ILE A 33 3.35 -7.13 19.35
CA ILE A 33 4.47 -6.43 18.71
C ILE A 33 5.82 -6.89 19.29
N LYS A 34 5.93 -6.99 20.62
CA LYS A 34 7.15 -7.44 21.30
C LYS A 34 7.52 -8.90 20.99
N SER A 35 6.55 -9.72 20.59
CA SER A 35 6.78 -11.12 20.22
C SER A 35 7.25 -11.29 18.78
N LEU A 36 7.17 -10.26 17.94
CA LEU A 36 7.61 -10.33 16.56
C LEU A 36 9.14 -10.41 16.49
N PRO A 37 9.70 -11.30 15.63
CA PRO A 37 11.13 -11.37 15.43
C PRO A 37 11.63 -10.10 14.72
N ASP A 38 12.86 -9.68 15.03
CA ASP A 38 13.55 -8.69 14.21
C ASP A 38 13.88 -9.32 12.84
N LEU A 39 13.46 -8.65 11.78
CA LEU A 39 13.66 -9.08 10.39
C LEU A 39 14.56 -8.11 9.62
N SER A 40 15.21 -7.15 10.31
CA SER A 40 16.14 -6.19 9.71
C SER A 40 17.21 -6.88 8.85
N ASP A 41 17.80 -7.97 9.34
CA ASP A 41 18.82 -8.76 8.63
C ASP A 41 18.31 -9.50 7.38
N LYS A 42 16.99 -9.67 7.24
CA LYS A 42 16.37 -10.34 6.08
C LYS A 42 15.89 -9.37 5.01
N CYS A 43 16.17 -8.08 5.18
CA CYS A 43 15.74 -7.07 4.23
C CYS A 43 16.67 -7.07 3.02
N GLU A 44 16.10 -7.16 1.82
CA GLU A 44 16.85 -6.87 0.60
C GLU A 44 17.05 -5.36 0.47
N PRO A 45 18.25 -4.91 0.04
CA PRO A 45 18.48 -3.50 -0.21
C PRO A 45 17.56 -3.03 -1.35
N ILE A 46 16.81 -1.97 -1.11
CA ILE A 46 15.96 -1.35 -2.14
C ILE A 46 16.90 -0.79 -3.22
N SER A 47 16.93 -1.46 -4.38
CA SER A 47 17.57 -0.95 -5.59
C SER A 47 16.53 -0.16 -6.37
N THR A 48 16.52 1.16 -6.22
CA THR A 48 15.82 2.07 -7.14
C THR A 48 16.60 2.16 -8.45
N LYS A 49 16.65 1.05 -9.19
CA LYS A 49 16.96 1.13 -10.61
C LYS A 49 15.73 1.72 -11.29
N MET A 50 15.73 3.04 -11.46
CA MET A 50 14.88 3.65 -12.48
C MET A 50 15.28 2.95 -13.78
N PHE A 51 14.36 2.21 -14.38
CA PHE A 51 14.55 1.78 -15.76
C PHE A 51 14.59 3.10 -16.55
N GLU A 52 15.79 3.52 -16.96
CA GLU A 52 15.92 4.53 -18.00
C GLU A 52 15.20 3.95 -19.20
N ASP A 53 14.16 4.65 -19.64
CA ASP A 53 13.22 4.23 -20.67
C ASP A 53 13.94 3.48 -21.82
N GLU A 54 13.85 2.15 -21.84
CA GLU A 54 14.04 1.42 -23.09
C GLU A 54 12.80 1.74 -23.92
N GLU A 55 12.98 2.59 -24.94
CA GLU A 55 12.00 3.04 -25.93
C GLU A 55 10.94 1.96 -26.21
N GLU A 56 9.79 2.05 -25.54
CA GLU A 56 8.63 1.24 -25.87
C GLU A 56 7.99 1.87 -27.12
N GLU A 57 8.26 1.24 -28.26
CA GLU A 57 7.65 1.50 -29.57
C GLU A 57 6.20 1.97 -29.44
N ALA A 58 5.93 3.17 -29.96
CA ALA A 58 4.64 3.84 -29.90
C ALA A 58 3.51 2.95 -30.44
N VAL A 59 2.75 2.32 -29.55
CA VAL A 59 1.43 1.76 -29.89
C VAL A 59 0.48 2.93 -30.15
N GLY A 60 0.19 3.15 -31.43
CA GLY A 60 -0.64 4.25 -31.92
C GLY A 60 -2.03 4.27 -31.29
N GLY A 61 -2.22 5.18 -30.32
CA GLY A 61 -3.52 5.70 -29.94
C GLY A 61 -3.76 6.99 -30.70
N ALA A 62 -4.52 6.92 -31.79
CA ALA A 62 -4.95 8.09 -32.53
C ALA A 62 -5.78 9.02 -31.63
N GLU A 63 -5.25 10.19 -31.29
CA GLU A 63 -6.06 11.33 -30.89
C GLU A 63 -6.98 11.68 -32.08
N PRO A 64 -8.31 11.82 -31.88
CA PRO A 64 -9.15 12.41 -32.92
C PRO A 64 -8.77 13.88 -33.04
N ALA A 65 -8.23 14.23 -34.21
CA ALA A 65 -7.96 15.60 -34.61
C ALA A 65 -9.21 16.46 -34.42
N GLU A 66 -9.14 17.46 -33.55
CA GLU A 66 -10.10 18.56 -33.53
C GLU A 66 -9.95 19.35 -34.85
N THR A 67 -10.74 18.98 -35.84
CA THR A 67 -10.83 19.75 -37.09
C THR A 67 -11.55 21.06 -36.79
N ALA A 68 -10.80 22.14 -36.82
CA ALA A 68 -11.32 23.49 -36.91
C ALA A 68 -12.28 23.61 -38.10
N THR A 69 -13.53 23.99 -37.84
CA THR A 69 -14.39 24.59 -38.87
C THR A 69 -14.69 26.02 -38.45
N ALA A 70 -13.93 26.94 -39.02
CA ALA A 70 -14.37 28.30 -39.22
C ALA A 70 -15.69 28.27 -40.01
N THR A 71 -16.69 29.00 -39.56
CA THR A 71 -17.88 29.31 -40.35
C THR A 71 -18.16 30.80 -40.21
N GLU A 72 -18.09 31.43 -41.38
CA GLU A 72 -18.59 32.72 -41.88
C GLU A 72 -19.20 33.74 -40.90
#